data_AF-A0A180FZX7-F1
#
_entry.id   AF-A0A180FZX7-F1
#
_cell.length_a   1.000
_cell.length_b   1.000
_cell.length_c   1.000
_cell.angle_alpha   90.00
_cell.angle_beta   90.00
_cell.angle_gamma   90.00
#
_symmetry.space_group_name_H-M   'P 1'
#
loop_
_entity.id
_entity.type
_entity.pdbx_description
1 polymer ?
#
loop_
_entity_poly.entity_id
_entity_poly.type
_entity_poly.pdbx_seq_one_letter_code
_entity_poly.pdbx_strand_id
1 'polypeptide(L)'
;MANTRNQGPAPASTATDRTLQVSKSDAYSPNKDHVNVPKFDGSNFPLWERKIKMHLRPCHLETYLEEPLSKEPDNDKLQGALRTCSILSEAISNAIFTSIIKDNNKKDPFQMWTDIKTIYALDSLLLVFQVWNKWLDIQFNKDMNSYITEMEESLTEFSSLGLKVPDVLVGCGIVGKITKRQPMLMQALFVDLEALAKPKEIIAKLRDIGRHKTSTKRKF
;
A
#
# COMPACT_ATOMS: atom_id res chain seq x y z
N MET A 1 -85.92 29.86 5.67
CA MET A 1 -85.94 29.69 7.13
C MET A 1 -84.52 29.55 7.60
N ALA A 2 -84.05 30.53 8.38
CA ALA A 2 -82.73 30.57 8.97
C ALA A 2 -82.73 29.81 10.31
N ASN A 3 -81.63 29.12 10.62
CA ASN A 3 -81.20 28.96 12.00
C ASN A 3 -79.66 28.96 12.08
N THR A 4 -79.20 29.93 12.87
CA THR A 4 -77.90 30.26 13.47
C THR A 4 -77.22 29.08 14.19
N ARG A 5 -75.96 29.06 14.65
CA ARG A 5 -74.69 29.82 14.56
C ARG A 5 -73.84 29.18 15.68
N ASN A 6 -72.55 28.88 15.47
CA ASN A 6 -71.46 29.27 16.40
C ASN A 6 -70.08 28.78 15.96
N GLN A 7 -69.14 29.71 16.13
CA GLN A 7 -67.71 29.68 15.81
C GLN A 7 -66.88 29.13 16.99
N GLY A 8 -65.68 28.63 16.69
CA GLY A 8 -64.54 28.53 17.62
C GLY A 8 -63.59 27.37 17.28
N PRO A 9 -62.31 27.44 17.69
CA PRO A 9 -61.23 27.85 16.80
C PRO A 9 -60.26 26.71 16.43
N ALA A 10 -59.45 26.95 15.38
CA ALA A 10 -58.38 26.07 14.95
C ALA A 10 -57.24 25.95 15.99
N PRO A 11 -56.65 24.76 16.17
CA PRO A 11 -55.27 24.60 16.62
C PRO A 11 -54.40 24.10 15.46
N ALA A 12 -53.39 24.88 15.05
CA ALA A 12 -52.03 24.82 15.57
C ALA A 12 -51.20 23.72 14.89
N SER A 13 -50.34 24.16 13.98
CA SER A 13 -49.28 23.41 13.32
C SER A 13 -48.36 22.76 14.35
N THR A 14 -48.41 21.43 14.47
CA THR A 14 -47.34 20.65 15.08
C THR A 14 -46.40 20.18 13.98
N ALA A 15 -45.25 20.85 13.91
CA ALA A 15 -44.07 20.37 13.23
C ALA A 15 -43.74 18.97 13.76
N THR A 16 -43.90 17.97 12.90
CA THR A 16 -43.33 16.64 13.16
C THR A 16 -41.87 16.71 12.76
N ASP A 17 -41.05 16.84 13.79
CA ASP A 17 -39.61 16.72 13.78
C ASP A 17 -39.22 15.44 13.01
N ARG A 18 -38.79 15.59 11.75
CA ARG A 18 -38.10 14.53 11.02
C ARG A 18 -36.72 14.41 11.65
N THR A 19 -36.65 13.64 12.74
CA THR A 19 -35.40 13.03 13.13
C THR A 19 -35.00 12.11 11.98
N LEU A 20 -34.11 12.61 11.11
CA LEU A 20 -33.33 11.81 10.18
C LEU A 20 -32.55 10.80 11.03
N GLN A 21 -33.14 9.63 11.29
CA GLN A 21 -32.36 8.45 11.62
C GLN A 21 -31.50 8.17 10.39
N VAL A 22 -30.28 8.67 10.42
CA VAL A 22 -29.19 8.11 9.62
C VAL A 22 -29.06 6.67 10.10
N SER A 23 -29.71 5.76 9.38
CA SER A 23 -29.43 4.34 9.49
C SER A 23 -27.97 4.16 9.07
N LYS A 24 -27.05 4.17 10.04
CA LYS A 24 -25.74 3.54 9.88
C LYS A 24 -26.03 2.04 9.75
N SER A 25 -26.32 1.59 8.54
CA SER A 25 -26.32 0.16 8.27
C SER A 25 -24.86 -0.25 8.14
N ASP A 26 -24.28 -0.72 9.23
CA ASP A 26 -22.95 -1.35 9.25
C ASP A 26 -23.00 -2.81 8.73
N ALA A 27 -24.16 -3.22 8.18
CA ALA A 27 -24.36 -4.49 7.51
C ALA A 27 -23.51 -4.58 6.22
N TYR A 28 -23.00 -5.79 5.94
CA TYR A 28 -22.26 -6.10 4.71
C TYR A 28 -23.04 -5.64 3.47
N SER A 29 -22.38 -4.88 2.60
CA SER A 29 -22.96 -4.42 1.35
C SER A 29 -22.02 -4.80 0.20
N PRO A 30 -22.41 -5.73 -0.68
CA PRO A 30 -21.55 -6.22 -1.77
C PRO A 30 -20.95 -5.11 -2.64
N ASN A 31 -21.67 -3.99 -2.79
CA ASN A 31 -21.21 -2.83 -3.57
C ASN A 31 -20.22 -1.93 -2.81
N LYS A 32 -20.31 -1.85 -1.47
CA LYS A 32 -19.40 -1.03 -0.65
C LYS A 32 -18.18 -1.81 -0.18
N ASP A 33 -18.33 -3.13 -0.07
CA ASP A 33 -17.32 -4.08 0.42
C ASP A 33 -16.61 -4.84 -0.70
N HIS A 34 -16.83 -4.45 -1.96
CA HIS A 34 -16.13 -5.06 -3.08
C HIS A 34 -14.62 -4.84 -2.92
N VAL A 35 -13.90 -5.94 -2.75
CA VAL A 35 -12.46 -5.97 -2.56
C VAL A 35 -11.75 -5.58 -3.87
N ASN A 36 -11.41 -4.30 -4.03
CA ASN A 36 -10.57 -3.83 -5.14
C ASN A 36 -9.07 -3.94 -4.79
N VAL A 37 -8.68 -5.13 -4.38
CA VAL A 37 -7.34 -5.46 -3.90
C VAL A 37 -6.84 -6.64 -4.73
N PRO A 38 -5.59 -6.67 -5.23
CA PRO A 38 -5.09 -7.84 -5.93
C PRO A 38 -5.21 -9.07 -5.02
N LYS A 39 -5.54 -10.23 -5.59
CA LYS A 39 -5.55 -11.47 -4.82
C LYS A 39 -4.15 -11.76 -4.28
N PHE A 40 -4.07 -12.14 -3.00
CA PHE A 40 -2.83 -12.62 -2.41
C PHE A 40 -2.54 -14.06 -2.86
N ASP A 41 -1.36 -14.27 -3.43
CA ASP A 41 -0.91 -15.56 -3.96
C ASP A 41 0.39 -16.07 -3.32
N GLY A 42 0.90 -15.36 -2.32
CA GLY A 42 2.14 -15.70 -1.60
C GLY A 42 3.35 -14.92 -2.10
N SER A 43 3.36 -14.52 -3.38
CA SER A 43 4.49 -13.80 -3.98
C SER A 43 4.43 -12.29 -3.80
N ASN A 44 3.23 -11.75 -3.57
CA ASN A 44 2.95 -10.31 -3.55
C ASN A 44 2.63 -9.77 -2.14
N PHE A 45 3.06 -10.47 -1.08
CA PHE A 45 2.68 -10.16 0.30
C PHE A 45 2.85 -8.68 0.71
N PRO A 46 4.01 -8.01 0.48
CA PRO A 46 4.19 -6.63 0.95
C PRO A 46 3.24 -5.63 0.26
N LEU A 47 3.02 -5.81 -1.03
CA LEU A 47 2.11 -4.97 -1.80
C LEU A 47 0.65 -5.23 -1.39
N TRP A 48 0.30 -6.50 -1.24
CA TRP A 48 -1.03 -6.92 -0.81
C TRP A 48 -1.37 -6.39 0.59
N GLU A 49 -0.48 -6.56 1.57
CA GLU A 49 -0.65 -6.08 2.94
C GLU A 49 -0.96 -4.58 2.97
N ARG A 50 -0.23 -3.79 2.19
CA ARG A 50 -0.46 -2.35 2.10
C ARG A 50 -1.84 -2.03 1.55
N LYS A 51 -2.25 -2.69 0.46
CA LYS A 51 -3.52 -2.39 -0.20
C LYS A 51 -4.72 -2.86 0.62
N ILE A 52 -4.63 -3.99 1.32
CA ILE A 52 -5.73 -4.47 2.17
C ILE A 52 -5.95 -3.55 3.39
N LYS A 53 -4.87 -3.11 4.06
CA LYS A 53 -4.96 -2.08 5.12
C LYS A 53 -5.58 -0.78 4.61
N MET A 54 -5.13 -0.32 3.44
CA MET A 54 -5.71 0.87 2.80
C MET A 54 -7.20 0.72 2.47
N HIS A 55 -7.66 -0.48 2.10
CA HIS A 55 -9.07 -0.77 1.83
C HIS A 55 -9.92 -0.82 3.11
N LEU A 56 -9.38 -1.32 4.22
CA LEU A 56 -10.11 -1.44 5.50
C LEU A 56 -10.25 -0.11 6.26
N ARG A 57 -9.33 0.84 6.06
CA ARG A 57 -9.30 2.14 6.75
C ARG A 57 -10.59 2.96 6.64
N PRO A 58 -11.14 3.22 5.43
CA PRO A 58 -12.37 4.00 5.29
C PRO A 58 -13.58 3.37 5.96
N CYS A 59 -13.55 2.04 6.16
CA CYS A 59 -14.62 1.28 6.81
C CYS A 59 -14.40 1.10 8.32
N HIS A 60 -13.33 1.66 8.90
CA HIS A 60 -12.92 1.48 10.29
C HIS A 60 -12.74 -0.01 10.70
N LEU A 61 -12.27 -0.84 9.76
CA LEU A 61 -12.08 -2.27 9.98
C LEU A 61 -10.62 -2.66 10.26
N GLU A 62 -9.66 -1.75 10.05
CA GLU A 62 -8.22 -2.03 10.23
C GLU A 62 -7.88 -2.46 11.67
N THR A 63 -8.62 -1.96 12.67
CA THR A 63 -8.40 -2.28 14.10
C THR A 63 -8.54 -3.77 14.39
N TYR A 64 -9.42 -4.48 13.68
CA TYR A 64 -9.61 -5.91 13.85
C TYR A 64 -8.43 -6.76 13.34
N LEU A 65 -7.47 -6.16 12.63
CA LEU A 65 -6.21 -6.80 12.26
C LEU A 65 -5.11 -6.62 13.31
N GLU A 66 -5.24 -5.60 14.16
CA GLU A 66 -4.18 -5.15 15.07
C GLU A 66 -4.44 -5.58 16.50
N GLU A 67 -5.72 -5.69 16.89
CA GLU A 67 -6.13 -6.01 18.24
C GLU A 67 -7.02 -7.25 18.27
N PRO A 68 -6.80 -8.18 19.22
CA PRO A 68 -7.72 -9.29 19.46
C PRO A 68 -9.11 -8.77 19.80
N LEU A 69 -10.14 -9.48 19.36
CA LEU A 69 -11.51 -9.17 19.75
C LEU A 69 -11.68 -9.35 21.27
N SER A 70 -12.44 -8.46 21.90
CA SER A 70 -12.82 -8.62 23.31
C SER A 70 -13.48 -9.97 23.55
N LYS A 71 -13.31 -10.55 24.75
CA LYS A 71 -13.95 -11.81 25.14
C LYS A 71 -15.48 -11.75 25.01
N GLU A 72 -16.05 -10.58 25.26
CA GLU A 72 -17.47 -10.29 25.14
C GLU A 72 -17.63 -9.04 24.26
N PRO A 73 -17.66 -9.20 22.92
CA PRO A 73 -17.91 -8.10 22.01
C PRO A 73 -19.40 -7.78 21.96
N ASP A 74 -19.73 -6.50 21.83
CA ASP A 74 -21.06 -6.10 21.39
C ASP A 74 -21.32 -6.57 19.94
N ASN A 75 -22.59 -6.53 19.53
CA ASN A 75 -23.00 -7.02 18.21
C ASN A 75 -22.29 -6.26 17.08
N ASP A 76 -22.06 -4.96 17.22
CA ASP A 76 -21.44 -4.13 16.18
C ASP A 76 -19.98 -4.53 15.99
N LYS A 77 -19.25 -4.77 17.08
CA LYS A 77 -17.87 -5.29 17.06
C LYS A 77 -17.79 -6.69 16.46
N LEU A 78 -18.74 -7.56 16.81
CA LEU A 78 -18.81 -8.90 16.24
C LEU A 78 -19.05 -8.85 14.72
N GLN A 79 -19.98 -8.00 14.26
CA GLN A 79 -20.25 -7.82 12.83
C GLN A 79 -19.04 -7.22 12.09
N GLY A 80 -18.36 -6.23 12.67
CA GLY A 80 -17.13 -5.67 12.12
C GLY A 80 -16.02 -6.71 11.96
N ALA A 81 -15.84 -7.57 12.96
CA ALA A 81 -14.88 -8.66 12.90
C ALA A 81 -15.22 -9.67 11.79
N LEU A 82 -16.47 -10.13 11.71
CA LEU A 82 -16.92 -11.07 10.67
C LEU A 82 -16.83 -10.46 9.26
N ARG A 83 -17.17 -9.19 9.11
CA ARG A 83 -16.99 -8.44 7.86
C ARG A 83 -15.52 -8.40 7.43
N THR A 84 -14.63 -8.20 8.39
CA THR A 84 -13.17 -8.22 8.14
C THR A 84 -12.71 -9.61 7.71
N CYS A 85 -13.19 -10.69 8.33
CA CYS A 85 -12.93 -12.07 7.88
C CYS A 85 -13.40 -12.31 6.43
N SER A 86 -14.59 -11.81 6.06
CA SER A 86 -15.12 -11.94 4.69
C SER A 86 -14.21 -11.24 3.69
N ILE A 87 -13.83 -9.99 3.97
CA ILE A 87 -12.93 -9.20 3.12
C ILE A 87 -11.57 -9.91 2.96
N LEU A 88 -10.98 -10.41 4.05
CA LEU A 88 -9.71 -11.15 3.99
C LEU A 88 -9.84 -12.42 3.14
N SER A 89 -10.93 -13.18 3.30
CA SER A 89 -11.19 -14.40 2.54
C SER A 89 -11.34 -14.11 1.04
N GLU A 90 -12.01 -13.02 0.70
CA GLU A 90 -12.12 -12.52 -0.68
C GLU A 90 -10.80 -11.94 -1.20
N ALA A 91 -9.89 -11.48 -0.34
CA ALA A 91 -8.61 -10.90 -0.75
C ALA A 91 -7.47 -11.92 -0.93
N ILE A 92 -7.65 -13.18 -0.52
CA ILE A 92 -6.62 -14.24 -0.64
C ILE A 92 -7.01 -15.32 -1.66
N SER A 93 -6.01 -15.98 -2.27
CA SER A 93 -6.25 -17.09 -3.19
C SER A 93 -6.81 -18.33 -2.47
N ASN A 94 -7.51 -19.21 -3.19
CA ASN A 94 -8.09 -20.43 -2.62
C ASN A 94 -7.03 -21.36 -2.02
N ALA A 95 -5.83 -21.40 -2.62
CA ALA A 95 -4.71 -22.19 -2.11
C ALA A 95 -4.28 -21.71 -0.71
N ILE A 96 -4.15 -20.40 -0.52
CA ILE A 96 -3.80 -19.80 0.76
C ILE A 96 -4.94 -19.95 1.76
N PHE A 97 -6.18 -19.71 1.33
CA PHE A 97 -7.36 -19.88 2.16
C PHE A 97 -7.40 -21.29 2.77
N THR A 98 -7.24 -22.32 1.94
CA THR A 98 -7.32 -23.72 2.37
C THR A 98 -6.17 -24.11 3.32
N SER A 99 -4.99 -23.51 3.15
CA SER A 99 -3.81 -23.81 3.96
C SER A 99 -3.85 -23.14 5.35
N ILE A 100 -4.30 -21.89 5.40
CA ILE A 100 -4.17 -21.03 6.59
C ILE A 100 -5.48 -20.91 7.37
N ILE A 101 -6.61 -20.82 6.68
CA ILE A 101 -7.90 -20.57 7.33
C ILE A 101 -8.50 -21.90 7.77
N LYS A 102 -8.65 -22.05 9.08
CA LYS A 102 -9.11 -23.25 9.78
C LYS A 102 -10.32 -22.93 10.65
N ASP A 103 -10.98 -23.97 11.16
CA ASP A 103 -12.20 -23.79 11.97
C ASP A 103 -12.00 -22.93 13.22
N ASN A 104 -10.79 -22.92 13.78
CA ASN A 104 -10.44 -22.16 14.97
C ASN A 104 -10.15 -20.67 14.70
N ASN A 105 -9.77 -20.27 13.47
CA ASN A 105 -9.43 -18.88 13.16
C ASN A 105 -10.42 -18.20 12.19
N LYS A 106 -11.30 -18.92 11.49
CA LYS A 106 -12.20 -18.37 10.45
C LYS A 106 -13.18 -17.28 10.89
N LYS A 107 -13.32 -17.04 12.21
CA LYS A 107 -14.17 -16.00 12.81
C LYS A 107 -13.35 -14.93 13.56
N ASP A 108 -12.03 -15.06 13.56
CA ASP A 108 -11.12 -14.19 14.28
C ASP A 108 -10.18 -13.52 13.25
N PRO A 109 -10.49 -12.29 12.81
CA PRO A 109 -9.69 -11.60 11.82
C PRO A 109 -8.26 -11.32 12.31
N PHE A 110 -8.08 -11.10 13.63
CA PHE A 110 -6.77 -10.88 14.22
C PHE A 110 -5.91 -12.14 14.12
N GLN A 111 -6.49 -13.30 14.43
CA GLN A 111 -5.80 -14.59 14.30
C GLN A 111 -5.52 -14.93 12.83
N MET A 112 -6.50 -14.77 11.92
CA MET A 112 -6.29 -14.97 10.48
C MET A 112 -5.15 -14.12 9.96
N TRP A 113 -5.15 -12.83 10.30
CA TRP A 113 -4.12 -11.87 9.91
C TRP A 113 -2.74 -12.24 10.46
N THR A 114 -2.70 -12.68 11.72
CA THR A 114 -1.47 -13.11 12.39
C THR A 114 -0.89 -14.38 11.76
N ASP A 115 -1.73 -15.36 11.44
CA ASP A 115 -1.30 -16.60 10.78
C ASP A 115 -0.75 -16.33 9.38
N ILE A 116 -1.43 -15.49 8.59
CA ILE A 116 -0.95 -15.04 7.27
C ILE A 116 0.41 -14.33 7.41
N LYS A 117 0.51 -13.34 8.32
CA LYS A 117 1.77 -12.62 8.56
C LYS A 117 2.88 -13.59 8.98
N THR A 118 2.60 -14.54 9.86
CA THR A 118 3.63 -15.44 10.39
C THR A 118 4.23 -16.32 9.31
N ILE A 119 3.39 -16.84 8.42
CA ILE A 119 3.83 -17.68 7.30
C ILE A 119 4.64 -16.87 6.29
N TYR A 120 4.19 -15.67 5.93
CA TYR A 120 4.76 -14.90 4.83
C TYR A 120 5.72 -13.76 5.24
N ALA A 121 5.91 -13.50 6.54
CA ALA A 121 6.87 -12.50 7.01
C ALA A 121 8.32 -12.92 6.71
N LEU A 122 8.64 -14.21 6.87
CA LEU A 122 9.97 -14.73 6.53
C LEU A 122 10.24 -14.65 5.02
N ASP A 123 9.26 -15.05 4.21
CA ASP A 123 9.35 -14.94 2.74
C ASP A 123 9.51 -13.47 2.32
N SER A 124 8.78 -12.55 2.97
CA SER A 124 8.92 -11.11 2.76
C SER A 124 10.32 -10.62 3.11
N LEU A 125 10.92 -11.09 4.22
CA LEU A 125 12.27 -10.72 4.61
C LEU A 125 13.31 -11.28 3.62
N LEU A 126 13.12 -12.51 3.15
CA LEU A 126 13.97 -13.13 2.14
C LEU A 126 13.92 -12.34 0.82
N LEU A 127 12.73 -11.94 0.37
CA LEU A 127 12.57 -11.09 -0.82
C LEU A 127 13.29 -9.75 -0.68
N VAL A 128 13.16 -9.10 0.49
CA VAL A 128 13.90 -7.86 0.80
C VAL A 128 15.41 -8.09 0.72
N PHE A 129 15.91 -9.17 1.31
CA PHE A 129 17.33 -9.52 1.28
C PHE A 129 17.83 -9.77 -0.16
N GLN A 130 17.06 -10.49 -0.97
CA GLN A 130 17.40 -10.77 -2.37
C GLN A 130 17.51 -9.48 -3.19
N VAL A 131 16.49 -8.61 -3.11
CA VAL A 131 16.50 -7.33 -3.85
C VAL A 131 17.63 -6.42 -3.35
N TRP A 132 17.91 -6.41 -2.05
CA TRP A 132 19.04 -5.65 -1.51
C TRP A 132 20.41 -6.15 -2.00
N ASN A 133 20.63 -7.47 -2.06
CA ASN A 133 21.87 -8.01 -2.61
C ASN A 133 22.00 -7.74 -4.11
N LYS A 134 20.91 -7.90 -4.87
CA LYS A 134 20.89 -7.51 -6.29
C LYS A 134 21.31 -6.05 -6.44
N TRP A 135 20.77 -5.13 -5.63
CA TRP A 135 21.21 -3.74 -5.60
C TRP A 135 22.70 -3.59 -5.30
N LEU A 136 23.23 -4.31 -4.30
CA LEU A 136 24.65 -4.27 -3.94
C LEU A 136 25.56 -4.77 -5.06
N ASP A 137 25.11 -5.75 -5.84
CA ASP A 137 25.87 -6.34 -6.94
C ASP A 137 25.89 -5.50 -8.21
N ILE A 138 24.95 -4.55 -8.38
CA ILE A 138 25.00 -3.63 -9.53
C ILE A 138 26.32 -2.83 -9.51
N GLN A 139 27.08 -2.96 -10.60
CA GLN A 139 28.32 -2.24 -10.82
C GLN A 139 28.30 -1.57 -12.20
N PHE A 140 28.92 -0.39 -12.28
CA PHE A 140 29.11 0.26 -13.57
C PHE A 140 30.15 -0.49 -14.42
N ASN A 141 29.74 -0.97 -15.60
CA ASN A 141 30.54 -1.79 -16.52
C ASN A 141 30.84 -1.09 -17.86
N LYS A 142 31.04 0.24 -17.84
CA LYS A 142 31.29 1.10 -19.02
C LYS A 142 30.09 1.32 -19.95
N ASP A 143 28.94 0.71 -19.69
CA ASP A 143 27.67 1.09 -20.31
C ASP A 143 26.81 1.89 -19.33
N MET A 144 26.52 3.15 -19.69
CA MET A 144 25.69 4.04 -18.90
C MET A 144 24.22 3.64 -18.94
N ASN A 145 23.73 3.15 -20.09
CA ASN A 145 22.31 2.82 -20.25
C ASN A 145 21.98 1.54 -19.46
N SER A 146 22.80 0.49 -19.59
CA SER A 146 22.66 -0.73 -18.79
C SER A 146 22.63 -0.41 -17.30
N TYR A 147 23.59 0.38 -16.82
CA TYR A 147 23.66 0.78 -15.42
C TYR A 147 22.42 1.55 -14.95
N ILE A 148 21.91 2.49 -15.76
CA ILE A 148 20.69 3.24 -15.44
C ILE A 148 19.48 2.32 -15.36
N THR A 149 19.32 1.42 -16.33
CA THR A 149 18.20 0.47 -16.37
C THR A 149 18.21 -0.42 -15.13
N GLU A 150 19.35 -1.02 -14.78
CA GLU A 150 19.49 -1.87 -13.59
C GLU A 150 19.15 -1.12 -12.29
N MET A 151 19.55 0.17 -12.20
CA MET A 151 19.20 1.03 -11.07
C MET A 151 17.69 1.30 -11.01
N GLU A 152 17.06 1.69 -12.12
CA GLU A 152 15.61 1.98 -12.18
C GLU A 152 14.77 0.73 -11.86
N GLU A 153 15.18 -0.43 -12.35
CA GLU A 153 14.56 -1.72 -12.03
C GLU A 153 14.64 -2.02 -10.53
N SER A 154 15.84 -1.88 -9.93
CA SER A 154 16.02 -2.14 -8.50
C SER A 154 15.25 -1.16 -7.61
N LEU A 155 15.16 0.12 -7.99
CA LEU A 155 14.32 1.10 -7.28
C LEU A 155 12.82 0.77 -7.39
N THR A 156 12.40 0.21 -8.53
CA THR A 156 11.03 -0.26 -8.73
C THR A 156 10.74 -1.48 -7.84
N GLU A 157 11.69 -2.41 -7.74
CA GLU A 157 11.62 -3.56 -6.82
C GLU A 157 11.59 -3.14 -5.35
N PHE A 158 12.39 -2.15 -4.94
CA PHE A 158 12.28 -1.57 -3.59
C PHE A 158 10.88 -1.02 -3.33
N SER A 159 10.32 -0.28 -4.29
CA SER A 159 9.00 0.32 -4.18
C SER A 159 7.88 -0.75 -4.10
N SER A 160 8.00 -1.83 -4.88
CA SER A 160 7.03 -2.92 -4.90
C SER A 160 7.01 -3.72 -3.59
N LEU A 161 8.19 -3.97 -3.00
CA LEU A 161 8.34 -4.55 -1.67
C LEU A 161 8.02 -3.56 -0.54
N GLY A 162 7.87 -2.29 -0.87
CA GLY A 162 7.51 -1.28 0.10
C GLY A 162 8.63 -0.82 1.03
N LEU A 163 9.87 -1.06 0.62
CA LEU A 163 11.07 -0.62 1.32
C LEU A 163 11.13 0.92 1.33
N LYS A 164 11.16 1.50 2.54
CA LYS A 164 11.35 2.94 2.74
C LYS A 164 12.83 3.25 2.97
N VAL A 165 13.63 3.18 1.91
CA VAL A 165 15.04 3.57 1.97
C VAL A 165 15.12 5.09 1.83
N PRO A 166 15.83 5.81 2.72
CA PRO A 166 16.02 7.24 2.57
C PRO A 166 16.67 7.61 1.23
N ASP A 167 16.06 8.55 0.51
CA ASP A 167 16.50 8.96 -0.83
C ASP A 167 17.96 9.40 -0.87
N VAL A 168 18.44 10.08 0.19
CA VAL A 168 19.85 10.49 0.33
C VAL A 168 20.79 9.27 0.33
N LEU A 169 20.43 8.18 1.01
CA LEU A 169 21.25 6.96 1.04
C LEU A 169 21.26 6.27 -0.32
N VAL A 170 20.10 6.21 -0.98
CA VAL A 170 19.98 5.67 -2.34
C VAL A 170 20.83 6.50 -3.31
N GLY A 171 20.73 7.83 -3.25
CA GLY A 171 21.51 8.74 -4.09
C GLY A 171 23.02 8.57 -3.90
N CYS A 172 23.47 8.55 -2.64
CA CYS A 172 24.87 8.22 -2.30
C CYS A 172 25.30 6.84 -2.83
N GLY A 173 24.41 5.84 -2.79
CA GLY A 173 24.65 4.50 -3.33
C GLY A 173 24.87 4.50 -4.84
N ILE A 174 23.99 5.17 -5.60
CA ILE A 174 24.11 5.33 -7.07
C ILE A 174 25.44 6.01 -7.39
N VAL A 175 25.68 7.19 -6.82
CA VAL A 175 26.89 7.95 -7.10
C VAL A 175 28.14 7.16 -6.71
N GLY A 176 28.18 6.57 -5.52
CA GLY A 176 29.31 5.77 -5.06
C GLY A 176 29.63 4.58 -5.98
N LYS A 177 28.61 3.89 -6.50
CA LYS A 177 28.80 2.76 -7.43
C LYS A 177 29.39 3.18 -8.76
N ILE A 178 28.93 4.29 -9.34
CA ILE A 178 29.46 4.76 -10.63
C ILE A 178 30.83 5.42 -10.49
N THR A 179 31.06 6.22 -9.44
CA THR A 179 32.32 6.94 -9.23
C THR A 179 33.47 6.02 -8.82
N LYS A 180 33.18 4.85 -8.23
CA LYS A 180 34.18 3.79 -8.02
C LYS A 180 34.88 3.36 -9.32
N ARG A 181 34.18 3.40 -10.45
CA ARG A 181 34.70 3.00 -11.77
C ARG A 181 35.01 4.19 -12.68
N GLN A 182 34.35 5.33 -12.48
CA GLN A 182 34.63 6.59 -13.19
C GLN A 182 34.75 7.77 -12.20
N PRO A 183 35.91 7.95 -11.53
CA PRO A 183 36.08 8.97 -10.50
C PRO A 183 35.80 10.40 -10.99
N MET A 184 36.08 10.69 -12.26
CA MET A 184 35.84 12.00 -12.88
C MET A 184 34.36 12.42 -12.89
N LEU A 185 33.42 11.45 -12.83
CA LEU A 185 31.99 11.76 -12.75
C LEU A 185 31.60 12.34 -11.39
N MET A 186 32.40 12.14 -10.35
CA MET A 186 32.11 12.67 -9.02
C MET A 186 31.96 14.20 -9.08
N GLN A 187 32.87 14.90 -9.75
CA GLN A 187 32.78 16.35 -9.90
C GLN A 187 31.53 16.77 -10.68
N ALA A 188 31.24 16.13 -11.81
CA ALA A 188 30.07 16.46 -12.63
C ALA A 188 28.75 16.24 -11.87
N LEU A 189 28.68 15.21 -11.02
CA LEU A 189 27.49 14.88 -10.23
C LEU A 189 27.35 15.81 -9.02
N PHE A 190 28.41 16.04 -8.26
CA PHE A 190 28.41 16.86 -7.04
C PHE A 190 28.27 18.37 -7.25
N VAL A 191 28.48 18.89 -8.48
CA VAL A 191 28.15 20.31 -8.77
C VAL A 191 26.69 20.64 -8.44
N ASP A 192 25.82 19.63 -8.38
CA ASP A 192 24.43 19.76 -7.95
C ASP A 192 24.15 18.87 -6.72
N LEU A 193 24.57 19.35 -5.54
CA LEU A 193 24.44 18.63 -4.27
C LEU A 193 22.97 18.39 -3.88
N GLU A 194 22.05 19.28 -4.28
CA GLU A 194 20.61 19.10 -4.03
C GLU A 194 20.05 17.91 -4.81
N ALA A 195 20.57 17.64 -6.01
CA ALA A 195 20.18 16.46 -6.79
C ALA A 195 20.54 15.14 -6.10
N LEU A 196 21.55 15.10 -5.22
CA LEU A 196 21.92 13.88 -4.47
C LEU A 196 20.81 13.42 -3.52
N ALA A 197 19.94 14.33 -3.10
CA ALA A 197 18.80 14.01 -2.25
C ALA A 197 17.66 13.33 -3.03
N LYS A 198 17.76 13.22 -4.36
CA LYS A 198 16.68 12.71 -5.22
C LYS A 198 17.23 11.74 -6.27
N PRO A 199 17.13 10.42 -6.03
CA PRO A 199 17.63 9.38 -6.95
C PRO A 199 17.21 9.56 -8.41
N LYS A 200 15.97 10.03 -8.64
CA LYS A 200 15.43 10.29 -9.98
C LYS A 200 16.18 11.41 -10.72
N GLU A 201 16.58 12.47 -10.02
CA GLU A 201 17.33 13.58 -10.62
C GLU A 201 18.77 13.15 -10.97
N ILE A 202 19.41 12.34 -10.10
CA ILE A 202 20.70 11.72 -10.42
C ILE A 202 20.61 10.86 -11.67
N ILE A 203 19.58 9.99 -11.77
CA ILE A 203 19.38 9.12 -12.93
C ILE A 203 19.18 9.93 -14.21
N ALA A 204 18.38 10.99 -14.16
CA ALA A 204 18.17 11.89 -15.30
C ALA A 204 19.50 12.52 -15.77
N LYS A 205 20.30 13.02 -14.83
CA LYS A 205 21.62 13.60 -15.11
C LYS A 205 22.61 12.59 -15.69
N LEU A 206 22.63 11.36 -15.16
CA LEU A 206 23.44 10.27 -15.72
C LEU A 206 23.02 9.95 -17.16
N ARG A 207 21.72 9.98 -17.45
CA ARG A 207 21.17 9.78 -18.80
C ARG A 207 21.64 10.87 -19.76
N ASP A 208 21.64 12.13 -19.34
CA ASP A 208 22.18 13.25 -20.12
C ASP A 208 23.68 13.06 -20.42
N ILE A 209 24.48 12.74 -19.40
CA ILE A 209 25.91 12.47 -19.56
C ILE A 209 26.15 11.32 -20.55
N GLY A 210 25.35 10.25 -20.49
CA GLY A 210 25.38 9.13 -21.43
C GLY A 210 25.09 9.55 -22.87
N ARG A 211 24.07 10.38 -23.08
CA ARG A 211 23.71 10.95 -24.41
C ARG A 211 24.81 11.84 -24.98
N HIS A 212 25.44 12.68 -24.17
CA HIS A 212 26.55 13.52 -24.62
C HIS A 212 27.77 12.67 -25.03
N LYS A 213 28.16 11.68 -24.23
CA LYS A 213 29.31 10.80 -24.54
C LYS A 213 29.12 10.00 -25.83
N THR A 214 27.92 9.48 -26.07
CA THR A 214 27.59 8.75 -27.32
C THR A 214 27.59 9.67 -28.54
N SER A 215 27.11 10.90 -28.39
CA SER A 215 27.13 11.92 -29.46
C SER A 215 28.56 12.35 -29.82
N THR A 216 29.44 12.51 -28.84
CA THR A 216 30.85 12.86 -29.08
C THR A 216 31.61 11.72 -29.76
N LYS A 217 31.37 10.46 -29.38
CA LYS A 217 32.00 9.29 -30.02
C LYS A 217 31.60 9.07 -31.48
N ARG A 218 30.44 9.56 -31.92
CA ARG A 218 30.00 9.45 -33.33
C ARG A 218 30.59 10.53 -34.24
N LYS A 219 31.23 11.55 -33.68
CA LYS A 219 31.82 12.69 -34.43
C LYS A 219 33.31 12.49 -34.75
N PHE A 220 33.90 11.38 -34.31
CA PHE A 220 35.28 10.97 -34.55
C PHE A 220 35.29 9.52 -35.03
#